data_AF-A0A817GUR1-F1
#
_entry.id   AF-A0A817GUR1-F1
#
_cell.length_a   1.000
_cell.length_b   1.000
_cell.length_c   1.000
_cell.angle_alpha   90.00
_cell.angle_beta   90.00
_cell.angle_gamma   90.00
#
_symmetry.space_group_name_H-M   'P 1'
#
loop_
_entity.id
_entity.type
_entity.pdbx_description
1 polymer ?
#
loop_
_entity_poly.entity_id
_entity_poly.type
_entity_poly.pdbx_seq_one_letter_code
_entity_poly.pdbx_strand_id
1 'polypeptide(L)'
;MPKYFYSLIGVNKRLNKILHDPTFTSVLTLIDYSVDGCICSLPYPMFYRFCSQILPQIYHKIQWLHLELLTMNTILLSANYPNLYGLGLYGLKMQKVKYLFTDETLIYRFKNQISSLVIDIDESDEANSLEIIRLIFTYMCVTFTNLRYLNFGPSLSECQQLSFSTSPLAVFSSTLSELNIRVSRFIDCLYLLDGRFYQLHTLYVYITFIYVPYETINNKVYYFE
;
A
#
# COMPACT_ATOMS: atom_id res chain seq x y z
N MET A 1 2.78 11.80 -13.36
CA MET A 1 2.55 12.48 -14.66
C MET A 1 1.04 12.66 -14.84
N PRO A 2 0.53 13.82 -15.30
CA PRO A 2 -0.91 14.01 -15.50
C PRO A 2 -1.46 13.04 -16.57
N LYS A 3 -2.65 12.44 -16.34
CA LYS A 3 -3.27 11.43 -17.24
C LYS A 3 -3.32 11.82 -18.72
N TYR A 4 -3.42 13.12 -18.98
CA TYR A 4 -3.50 13.72 -20.32
C TYR A 4 -2.21 13.60 -21.12
N PHE A 5 -1.07 13.38 -20.48
CA PHE A 5 0.15 13.11 -21.24
C PHE A 5 0.04 11.77 -21.97
N TYR A 6 -0.63 10.77 -21.38
CA TYR A 6 -0.74 9.46 -22.03
C TYR A 6 -1.63 9.46 -23.27
N SER A 7 -2.62 10.34 -23.33
CA SER A 7 -3.48 10.48 -24.51
C SER A 7 -2.79 11.17 -25.69
N LEU A 8 -1.75 11.99 -25.42
CA LEU A 8 -1.04 12.78 -26.44
C LEU A 8 0.18 12.06 -27.07
N ILE A 9 0.51 10.88 -26.56
CA ILE A 9 1.65 10.10 -27.04
C ILE A 9 1.40 9.57 -28.44
N GLY A 10 2.43 9.53 -29.28
CA GLY A 10 2.32 9.15 -30.69
C GLY A 10 1.66 10.22 -31.57
N VAL A 11 1.03 11.24 -30.98
CA VAL A 11 0.50 12.42 -31.71
C VAL A 11 1.58 13.49 -31.86
N ASN A 12 2.50 13.61 -30.90
CA ASN A 12 3.57 14.61 -30.92
C ASN A 12 4.95 14.01 -30.61
N LYS A 13 5.87 14.07 -31.59
CA LYS A 13 7.25 13.54 -31.46
C LYS A 13 8.05 14.20 -30.33
N ARG A 14 7.77 15.46 -29.96
CA ARG A 14 8.43 16.12 -28.82
C ARG A 14 7.94 15.54 -27.48
N LEU A 15 6.65 15.24 -27.37
CA LEU A 15 6.09 14.61 -26.16
C LEU A 15 6.60 13.17 -25.99
N ASN A 16 6.90 12.47 -27.10
CA ASN A 16 7.51 11.14 -27.01
C ASN A 16 8.89 11.16 -26.30
N LYS A 17 9.66 12.25 -26.39
CA LYS A 17 10.93 12.35 -25.64
C LYS A 17 10.71 12.41 -24.14
N ILE A 18 9.63 13.06 -23.70
CA ILE A 18 9.27 13.17 -22.28
C ILE A 18 8.97 11.79 -21.67
N LEU A 19 8.50 10.83 -22.48
CA LEU A 19 8.23 9.45 -22.04
C LEU A 19 9.46 8.65 -21.68
N HIS A 20 10.64 9.13 -22.02
CA HIS A 20 11.87 8.45 -21.65
C HIS A 20 12.63 9.20 -20.56
N ASP A 21 12.11 10.35 -20.12
CA ASP A 21 12.66 11.12 -19.03
C ASP A 21 12.43 10.36 -17.71
N PRO A 22 13.53 10.03 -16.99
CA PRO A 22 13.45 9.32 -15.72
C PRO A 22 12.48 9.95 -14.71
N THR A 23 12.33 11.27 -14.74
CA THR A 23 11.44 12.04 -13.85
C THR A 23 9.98 11.59 -13.97
N PHE A 24 9.56 11.15 -15.17
CA PHE A 24 8.19 10.72 -15.43
C PHE A 24 8.03 9.20 -15.55
N THR A 25 9.13 8.47 -15.74
CA THR A 25 9.08 7.00 -15.90
C THR A 25 9.43 6.21 -14.66
N SER A 26 10.17 6.78 -13.71
CA SER A 26 10.56 6.06 -12.49
C SER A 26 9.34 5.83 -11.58
N VAL A 27 8.47 6.83 -11.44
CA VAL A 27 7.23 6.75 -10.67
C VAL A 27 6.03 6.87 -11.60
N LEU A 28 5.33 5.76 -11.79
CA LEU A 28 4.16 5.69 -12.63
C LEU A 28 2.90 5.68 -11.78
N THR A 29 2.11 6.74 -11.90
CA THR A 29 0.81 6.90 -11.25
C THR A 29 -0.30 6.75 -12.28
N LEU A 30 -1.11 5.70 -12.14
CA LEU A 30 -2.27 5.40 -13.00
C LEU A 30 -3.62 5.62 -12.28
N ILE A 31 -3.58 6.29 -11.14
CA ILE A 31 -4.74 6.72 -10.37
C ILE A 31 -4.95 8.23 -10.54
N ASP A 32 -6.20 8.66 -10.47
CA ASP A 32 -6.58 10.07 -10.38
C ASP A 32 -7.47 10.26 -9.16
N TYR A 33 -7.33 11.36 -8.44
CA TYR A 33 -8.23 11.68 -7.33
C TYR A 33 -9.27 12.66 -7.84
N SER A 34 -10.55 12.30 -7.72
CA SER A 34 -11.63 13.25 -7.94
C SER A 34 -11.62 14.33 -6.86
N VAL A 35 -12.36 15.42 -7.10
CA VAL A 35 -12.54 16.50 -6.12
C VAL A 35 -13.15 15.97 -4.81
N ASP A 36 -13.93 14.89 -4.90
CA ASP A 36 -14.56 14.23 -3.75
C ASP A 36 -13.67 13.17 -3.09
N GLY A 37 -12.40 13.07 -3.50
CA GLY A 37 -11.44 12.10 -2.96
C GLY A 37 -11.60 10.67 -3.52
N CYS A 38 -12.54 10.43 -4.43
CA CYS A 38 -12.70 9.13 -5.07
C CYS A 38 -11.58 8.85 -6.07
N ILE A 39 -11.08 7.62 -6.07
CA ILE A 39 -10.10 7.19 -7.06
C ILE A 39 -10.80 6.93 -8.39
N CYS A 40 -10.39 7.66 -9.42
CA CYS A 40 -10.89 7.55 -10.77
C CYS A 40 -9.89 6.81 -11.66
N SER A 41 -10.40 5.81 -12.37
CA SER A 41 -9.65 5.04 -13.35
C SER A 41 -9.28 5.88 -14.57
N LEU A 42 -8.19 5.50 -15.23
CA LEU A 42 -7.93 5.93 -16.60
C LEU A 42 -9.08 5.46 -17.52
N PRO A 43 -9.59 6.30 -18.43
CA PRO A 43 -10.56 5.85 -19.43
C PRO A 43 -10.01 4.65 -20.21
N TYR A 44 -10.82 3.60 -20.39
CA TYR A 44 -10.39 2.35 -21.03
C TYR A 44 -9.58 2.53 -22.32
N PRO A 45 -9.96 3.40 -23.28
CA PRO A 45 -9.18 3.58 -24.50
C PRO A 45 -7.77 4.11 -24.24
N MET A 46 -7.61 5.00 -23.26
CA MET A 46 -6.29 5.51 -22.87
C MET A 46 -5.47 4.43 -22.17
N PHE A 47 -6.10 3.65 -21.30
CA PHE A 47 -5.45 2.53 -20.61
C PHE A 47 -4.94 1.46 -21.58
N TYR A 48 -5.78 1.00 -22.51
CA TYR A 48 -5.36 0.02 -23.52
C TYR A 48 -4.22 0.52 -24.40
N ARG A 49 -4.29 1.79 -24.81
CA ARG A 49 -3.22 2.42 -25.58
C ARG A 49 -1.92 2.48 -24.77
N PHE A 50 -2.01 2.82 -23.48
CA PHE A 50 -0.87 2.81 -22.57
C PHE A 50 -0.22 1.45 -22.48
N CYS A 51 -1.01 0.41 -22.18
CA CYS A 51 -0.50 -0.95 -22.06
C CYS A 51 0.12 -1.49 -23.37
N SER A 52 -0.45 -1.15 -24.53
CA SER A 52 0.00 -1.69 -25.81
C SER A 52 1.17 -0.92 -26.43
N GLN A 53 1.21 0.40 -26.27
CA GLN A 53 2.17 1.25 -26.98
C GLN A 53 3.29 1.78 -26.09
N ILE A 54 3.00 2.09 -24.83
CA ILE A 54 3.89 2.90 -23.98
C ILE A 54 4.62 2.01 -22.99
N LEU A 55 3.87 1.20 -22.26
CA LEU A 55 4.40 0.33 -21.23
C LEU A 55 5.54 -0.59 -21.71
N PRO A 56 5.47 -1.21 -22.91
CA PRO A 56 6.57 -2.04 -23.43
C PRO A 56 7.89 -1.27 -23.62
N GLN A 57 7.83 0.05 -23.76
CA GLN A 57 9.02 0.89 -23.97
C GLN A 57 9.64 1.37 -22.65
N ILE A 58 8.88 1.39 -21.55
CA ILE A 58 9.30 2.04 -20.30
C ILE A 58 9.32 1.12 -19.08
N TYR A 59 8.77 -0.10 -19.16
CA TYR A 59 8.59 -0.97 -17.99
C TYR A 59 9.89 -1.22 -17.19
N HIS A 60 11.03 -1.32 -17.87
CA HIS A 60 12.34 -1.53 -17.25
C HIS A 60 12.84 -0.31 -16.47
N LYS A 61 12.28 0.87 -16.69
CA LYS A 61 12.63 2.12 -15.98
C LYS A 61 11.75 2.36 -14.77
N ILE A 62 10.62 1.66 -14.67
CA ILE A 62 9.65 1.85 -13.59
C ILE A 62 10.22 1.29 -12.30
N GLN A 63 10.29 2.16 -11.30
CA GLN A 63 10.75 1.89 -9.94
C GLN A 63 9.58 1.85 -8.95
N TRP A 64 8.52 2.58 -9.26
CA TRP A 64 7.33 2.68 -8.44
C TRP A 64 6.04 2.69 -9.26
N LEU A 65 5.05 1.93 -8.82
CA LEU A 65 3.71 1.87 -9.43
C LEU A 65 2.63 2.29 -8.43
N HIS A 66 1.77 3.24 -8.79
CA HIS A 66 0.52 3.50 -8.07
C HIS A 66 -0.65 3.07 -8.95
N LEU A 67 -1.38 2.05 -8.50
CA LEU A 67 -2.40 1.35 -9.25
C LEU A 67 -3.71 1.31 -8.47
N GLU A 68 -4.81 1.44 -9.19
CA GLU A 68 -6.12 1.07 -8.67
C GLU A 68 -6.39 -0.42 -8.93
N LEU A 69 -7.35 -0.97 -8.19
CA LEU A 69 -7.73 -2.38 -8.27
C LEU A 69 -8.05 -2.87 -9.70
N LEU A 70 -8.73 -2.06 -10.53
CA LEU A 70 -9.20 -2.47 -11.85
C LEU A 70 -8.08 -2.63 -12.87
N THR A 71 -7.03 -1.82 -12.77
CA THR A 71 -5.91 -1.84 -13.72
C THR A 71 -4.72 -2.64 -13.23
N MET A 72 -4.65 -2.89 -11.91
CA MET A 72 -3.55 -3.58 -11.24
C MET A 72 -3.15 -4.89 -11.92
N ASN A 73 -4.10 -5.81 -12.11
CA ASN A 73 -3.79 -7.13 -12.67
C ASN A 73 -3.19 -7.04 -14.07
N THR A 74 -3.82 -6.23 -14.93
CA THR A 74 -3.34 -6.04 -16.31
C THR A 74 -1.95 -5.44 -16.35
N ILE A 75 -1.69 -4.39 -15.56
CA ILE A 75 -0.37 -3.74 -15.52
C ILE A 75 0.68 -4.69 -14.98
N LEU A 76 0.44 -5.32 -13.83
CA LEU A 76 1.43 -6.15 -13.19
C LEU A 76 1.69 -7.48 -13.95
N LEU A 77 0.77 -7.95 -14.80
CA LEU A 77 0.99 -9.10 -15.70
C LEU A 77 1.63 -8.73 -17.03
N SER A 78 1.45 -7.49 -17.50
CA SER A 78 1.84 -7.10 -18.85
C SER A 78 3.35 -7.01 -19.08
N ALA A 79 4.16 -6.92 -18.02
CA ALA A 79 5.61 -6.80 -18.12
C ALA A 79 6.33 -7.40 -16.91
N ASN A 80 7.62 -7.67 -17.08
CA ASN A 80 8.53 -7.96 -15.96
C ASN A 80 9.23 -6.68 -15.56
N TYR A 81 8.99 -6.16 -14.36
CA TYR A 81 9.51 -4.87 -13.91
C TYR A 81 10.80 -5.05 -13.09
N PRO A 82 12.00 -5.12 -13.67
CA PRO A 82 13.22 -5.47 -12.94
C PRO A 82 13.63 -4.48 -11.84
N ASN A 83 13.21 -3.22 -11.95
CA ASN A 83 13.61 -2.13 -11.04
C ASN A 83 12.51 -1.72 -10.06
N LEU A 84 11.34 -2.37 -10.10
CA LEU A 84 10.20 -2.07 -9.25
C LEU A 84 10.47 -2.42 -7.78
N TYR A 85 10.71 -1.43 -6.93
CA TYR A 85 10.85 -1.65 -5.49
C TYR A 85 9.67 -1.05 -4.70
N GLY A 86 8.81 -0.28 -5.36
CA GLY A 86 7.70 0.42 -4.75
C GLY A 86 6.34 0.09 -5.38
N LEU A 87 5.34 -0.20 -4.56
CA LEU A 87 3.99 -0.50 -5.02
C LEU A 87 2.97 0.22 -4.14
N GLY A 88 2.06 0.96 -4.78
CA GLY A 88 0.90 1.57 -4.16
C GLY A 88 -0.37 1.01 -4.76
N LEU A 89 -1.26 0.47 -3.94
CA LEU A 89 -2.53 -0.12 -4.35
C LEU A 89 -3.68 0.62 -3.68
N TYR A 90 -4.61 1.11 -4.50
CA TYR A 90 -5.63 2.05 -4.07
C TYR A 90 -7.04 1.62 -4.45
N GLY A 91 -8.02 2.07 -3.65
CA GLY A 91 -9.44 1.79 -3.88
C GLY A 91 -9.75 0.30 -3.77
N LEU A 92 -9.02 -0.41 -2.91
CA LEU A 92 -9.19 -1.85 -2.78
C LEU A 92 -10.43 -2.14 -1.94
N LYS A 93 -11.36 -2.93 -2.45
CA LYS A 93 -12.48 -3.43 -1.63
C LYS A 93 -11.99 -4.54 -0.70
N MET A 94 -12.37 -4.51 0.57
CA MET A 94 -11.92 -5.44 1.62
C MET A 94 -11.91 -6.92 1.18
N GLN A 95 -13.02 -7.38 0.59
CA GLN A 95 -13.15 -8.77 0.10
C GLN A 95 -12.05 -9.16 -0.89
N LYS A 96 -11.67 -8.25 -1.80
CA LYS A 96 -10.64 -8.50 -2.82
C LYS A 96 -9.23 -8.42 -2.25
N VAL A 97 -9.00 -7.60 -1.23
CA VAL A 97 -7.69 -7.49 -0.57
C VAL A 97 -7.30 -8.81 0.07
N LYS A 98 -8.26 -9.50 0.70
CA LYS A 98 -8.02 -10.82 1.29
C LYS A 98 -7.43 -11.77 0.23
N TYR A 99 -8.13 -11.98 -0.89
CA TYR A 99 -7.63 -12.84 -1.96
C TYR A 99 -6.27 -12.39 -2.50
N LEU A 100 -6.06 -11.08 -2.61
CA LEU A 100 -4.82 -10.51 -3.11
C LEU A 100 -3.59 -10.87 -2.28
N PHE A 101 -3.72 -11.02 -0.96
CA PHE A 101 -2.59 -11.30 -0.08
C PHE A 101 -2.58 -12.70 0.55
N THR A 102 -3.69 -13.45 0.46
CA THR A 102 -3.77 -14.81 1.03
C THR A 102 -3.59 -15.93 0.02
N ASP A 103 -3.95 -15.73 -1.25
CA ASP A 103 -3.59 -16.68 -2.31
C ASP A 103 -2.16 -16.38 -2.80
N GLU A 104 -1.47 -17.36 -3.39
CA GLU A 104 -0.18 -17.18 -4.08
C GLU A 104 -0.36 -16.31 -5.35
N THR A 105 -0.81 -15.08 -5.15
CA THR A 105 -1.28 -14.21 -6.21
C THR A 105 -0.12 -13.60 -6.96
N LEU A 106 -0.52 -12.84 -7.98
CA LEU A 106 0.28 -11.91 -8.74
C LEU A 106 1.27 -11.09 -7.89
N ILE A 107 0.88 -10.65 -6.69
CA ILE A 107 1.75 -9.86 -5.81
C ILE A 107 2.95 -10.66 -5.30
N TYR A 108 2.78 -11.97 -5.09
CA TYR A 108 3.83 -12.85 -4.60
C TYR A 108 5.05 -12.87 -5.54
N ARG A 109 4.87 -12.59 -6.83
CA ARG A 109 5.96 -12.46 -7.81
C ARG A 109 6.95 -11.35 -7.44
N PHE A 110 6.49 -10.34 -6.72
CA PHE A 110 7.31 -9.20 -6.30
C PHE A 110 7.72 -9.25 -4.83
N LYS A 111 7.46 -10.37 -4.12
CA LYS A 111 7.69 -10.49 -2.67
C LYS A 111 9.11 -10.16 -2.21
N ASN A 112 10.10 -10.51 -3.02
CA ASN A 112 11.52 -10.28 -2.73
C ASN A 112 12.02 -8.95 -3.32
N GLN A 113 11.18 -8.23 -4.06
CA GLN A 113 11.59 -7.04 -4.80
C GLN A 113 11.03 -5.77 -4.16
N ILE A 114 9.79 -5.82 -3.68
CA ILE A 114 9.15 -4.69 -3.03
C ILE A 114 9.80 -4.45 -1.67
N SER A 115 10.31 -3.24 -1.51
CA SER A 115 10.77 -2.69 -0.24
C SER A 115 9.88 -1.59 0.30
N SER A 116 8.94 -1.11 -0.51
CA SER A 116 8.02 -0.04 -0.12
C SER A 116 6.62 -0.31 -0.63
N LEU A 117 5.66 -0.37 0.30
CA LEU A 117 4.27 -0.71 0.01
C LEU A 117 3.32 0.35 0.56
N VAL A 118 2.37 0.78 -0.27
CA VAL A 118 1.26 1.65 0.12
C VAL A 118 -0.03 0.93 -0.19
N ILE A 119 -0.90 0.79 0.80
CA ILE A 119 -2.21 0.15 0.65
C ILE A 119 -3.28 1.10 1.13
N ASP A 120 -4.29 1.25 0.28
CA ASP A 120 -5.48 2.02 0.55
C ASP A 120 -6.73 1.18 0.22
N ILE A 121 -7.46 0.83 1.28
CA ILE A 121 -8.66 -0.01 1.29
C ILE A 121 -9.91 0.87 1.40
N ASP A 122 -10.75 0.81 0.38
CA ASP A 122 -12.03 1.52 0.38
C ASP A 122 -13.02 0.88 1.37
N GLU A 123 -13.94 1.69 1.89
CA GLU A 123 -14.89 1.37 2.96
C GLU A 123 -15.60 0.01 2.77
N SER A 124 -15.81 -0.70 3.87
CA SER A 124 -16.57 -1.96 3.89
C SER A 124 -17.59 -1.96 5.02
N ASP A 125 -18.86 -2.10 4.68
CA ASP A 125 -20.02 -2.25 5.59
C ASP A 125 -20.00 -3.55 6.45
N GLU A 126 -18.84 -4.19 6.61
CA GLU A 126 -18.75 -5.52 7.19
C GLU A 126 -18.41 -5.49 8.70
N ALA A 127 -19.22 -6.20 9.48
CA ALA A 127 -19.06 -6.37 10.93
C ALA A 127 -17.72 -7.02 11.37
N ASN A 128 -16.96 -7.61 10.43
CA ASN A 128 -15.67 -8.28 10.67
C ASN A 128 -14.46 -7.57 10.04
N SER A 129 -14.62 -6.33 9.60
CA SER A 129 -13.59 -5.55 8.91
C SER A 129 -12.25 -5.49 9.67
N LEU A 130 -12.28 -5.30 11.00
CA LEU A 130 -11.07 -5.20 11.83
C LEU A 130 -10.19 -6.46 11.80
N GLU A 131 -10.79 -7.65 11.85
CA GLU A 131 -10.01 -8.90 11.83
C GLU A 131 -9.37 -9.13 10.47
N ILE A 132 -10.09 -8.80 9.39
CA ILE A 132 -9.59 -8.91 8.02
C ILE A 132 -8.44 -7.92 7.79
N ILE A 133 -8.59 -6.67 8.25
CA ILE A 133 -7.53 -5.64 8.19
C ILE A 133 -6.28 -6.13 8.93
N ARG A 134 -6.44 -6.66 10.15
CA ARG A 134 -5.34 -7.23 10.93
C ARG A 134 -4.65 -8.40 10.22
N LEU A 135 -5.43 -9.26 9.58
CA LEU A 135 -4.93 -10.40 8.81
C LEU A 135 -4.11 -9.92 7.61
N ILE A 136 -4.65 -8.99 6.81
CA ILE A 136 -3.97 -8.40 5.65
C ILE A 136 -2.64 -7.76 6.06
N PHE A 137 -2.66 -6.94 7.12
CA PHE A 137 -1.46 -6.32 7.68
C PHE A 137 -0.39 -7.38 8.02
N THR A 138 -0.80 -8.46 8.70
CA THR A 138 0.09 -9.56 9.06
C THR A 138 0.68 -10.23 7.82
N TYR A 139 -0.15 -10.54 6.82
CA TYR A 139 0.31 -11.16 5.58
C TYR A 139 1.33 -10.31 4.83
N MET A 140 1.15 -8.99 4.77
CA MET A 140 2.12 -8.11 4.12
C MET A 140 3.47 -8.13 4.82
N CYS A 141 3.48 -7.99 6.14
CA CYS A 141 4.71 -8.03 6.94
C CYS A 141 5.48 -9.35 6.77
N VAL A 142 4.78 -10.47 6.59
CA VAL A 142 5.39 -11.80 6.41
C VAL A 142 5.78 -12.08 4.96
N THR A 143 4.97 -11.64 3.98
CA THR A 143 5.17 -11.97 2.57
C THR A 143 6.33 -11.20 1.97
N PHE A 144 6.43 -9.90 2.26
CA PHE A 144 7.45 -9.04 1.68
C PHE A 144 8.71 -9.02 2.54
N THR A 145 9.65 -9.91 2.21
CA THR A 145 10.88 -10.15 2.97
C THR A 145 11.83 -8.96 3.01
N ASN A 146 11.70 -8.04 2.06
CA ASN A 146 12.54 -6.83 1.95
C ASN A 146 11.78 -5.55 2.30
N LEU A 147 10.57 -5.66 2.87
CA LEU A 147 9.72 -4.51 3.18
C LEU A 147 10.39 -3.62 4.23
N ARG A 148 10.69 -2.38 3.86
CA ARG A 148 11.26 -1.34 4.74
C ARG A 148 10.25 -0.27 5.07
N TYR A 149 9.41 0.08 4.12
CA TYR A 149 8.36 1.09 4.28
C TYR A 149 6.99 0.45 4.05
N LEU A 150 6.08 0.61 5.01
CA LEU A 150 4.68 0.22 4.88
C LEU A 150 3.80 1.40 5.24
N ASN A 151 2.96 1.83 4.30
CA ASN A 151 1.86 2.75 4.55
C ASN A 151 0.55 1.99 4.38
N PHE A 152 -0.13 1.78 5.50
CA PHE A 152 -1.36 1.03 5.58
C PHE A 152 -2.45 1.95 6.15
N GLY A 153 -3.07 2.70 5.23
CA GLY A 153 -4.23 3.53 5.50
C GLY A 153 -3.98 4.95 6.01
N PRO A 154 -4.08 5.92 5.09
CA PRO A 154 -4.70 7.18 5.40
C PRO A 154 -5.66 7.54 4.26
N SER A 155 -6.59 6.63 3.92
CA SER A 155 -7.76 7.07 3.18
C SER A 155 -8.54 8.09 4.02
N LEU A 156 -9.31 8.95 3.36
CA LEU A 156 -10.24 9.87 4.02
C LEU A 156 -11.37 9.13 4.76
N SER A 157 -11.57 7.83 4.53
CA SER A 157 -12.60 7.03 5.19
C SER A 157 -12.14 6.51 6.56
N GLU A 158 -13.06 6.52 7.54
CA GLU A 158 -12.79 6.17 8.94
C GLU A 158 -12.52 4.66 9.16
N CYS A 159 -12.65 3.83 8.12
CA CYS A 159 -12.79 2.38 8.23
C CYS A 159 -11.48 1.58 8.29
N GLN A 160 -10.34 2.17 7.93
CA GLN A 160 -9.04 1.51 8.07
C GLN A 160 -8.47 1.76 9.45
N GLN A 161 -8.85 0.94 10.42
CA GLN A 161 -8.26 0.99 11.76
C GLN A 161 -7.73 -0.38 12.16
N LEU A 162 -6.48 -0.44 12.57
CA LEU A 162 -5.94 -1.62 13.23
C LEU A 162 -6.39 -1.65 14.70
N SER A 163 -6.88 -2.81 15.13
CA SER A 163 -7.23 -3.11 16.52
C SER A 163 -6.68 -4.48 16.91
N PHE A 164 -6.01 -4.54 18.05
CA PHE A 164 -5.45 -5.75 18.65
C PHE A 164 -6.21 -5.99 19.96
N SER A 165 -7.46 -6.44 19.84
CA SER A 165 -8.39 -6.65 20.97
C SER A 165 -7.97 -7.75 21.95
N THR A 166 -7.06 -8.64 21.56
CA THR A 166 -6.48 -9.71 22.38
C THR A 166 -5.01 -9.93 22.00
N SER A 167 -4.24 -10.52 22.94
CA SER A 167 -2.78 -10.74 22.86
C SER A 167 -2.31 -11.07 21.43
N PRO A 168 -1.28 -10.37 20.94
CA PRO A 168 -1.15 -10.20 19.50
C PRO A 168 -0.57 -11.43 18.78
N LEU A 169 -1.03 -11.63 17.53
CA LEU A 169 -0.37 -12.52 16.58
C LEU A 169 1.13 -12.17 16.48
N ALA A 170 1.95 -13.21 16.36
CA ALA A 170 3.37 -13.16 16.07
C ALA A 170 3.63 -12.57 14.66
N VAL A 171 3.39 -11.27 14.50
CA VAL A 171 3.75 -10.52 13.31
C VAL A 171 5.21 -10.11 13.47
N PHE A 172 6.07 -10.62 12.59
CA PHE A 172 7.48 -10.25 12.56
C PHE A 172 7.81 -9.76 11.17
N SER A 173 8.29 -8.53 11.07
CA SER A 173 9.09 -8.10 9.93
C SER A 173 10.47 -7.73 10.43
N SER A 174 11.48 -8.36 9.85
CA SER A 174 12.88 -8.15 10.20
C SER A 174 13.49 -6.92 9.53
N THR A 175 12.80 -6.34 8.54
CA THR A 175 13.33 -5.27 7.71
C THR A 175 12.51 -3.98 7.79
N LEU A 176 11.28 -4.05 8.32
CA LEU A 176 10.39 -2.89 8.39
C LEU A 176 10.98 -1.83 9.31
N SER A 177 11.29 -0.68 8.72
CA SER A 177 11.99 0.42 9.36
C SER A 177 11.11 1.67 9.51
N GLU A 178 10.11 1.79 8.62
CA GLU A 178 9.11 2.85 8.62
C GLU A 178 7.70 2.27 8.49
N LEU A 179 6.82 2.65 9.42
CA LEU A 179 5.42 2.24 9.43
C LEU A 179 4.50 3.46 9.53
N ASN A 180 3.55 3.58 8.61
CA ASN A 180 2.48 4.56 8.65
C ASN A 180 1.14 3.84 8.70
N ILE A 181 0.36 4.08 9.75
CA ILE A 181 -0.87 3.35 10.04
C ILE A 181 -1.93 4.24 10.68
N ARG A 182 -3.18 3.80 10.57
CA ARG A 182 -4.29 4.26 11.40
C ARG A 182 -4.73 3.15 12.35
N VAL A 183 -4.93 3.51 13.63
CA VAL A 183 -5.32 2.58 14.70
C VAL A 183 -6.55 3.08 15.43
N SER A 184 -7.30 2.16 16.04
CA SER A 184 -8.49 2.52 16.82
C SER A 184 -8.14 3.22 18.13
N ARG A 185 -7.20 2.65 18.92
CA ARG A 185 -6.86 3.15 20.27
C ARG A 185 -5.35 3.24 20.46
N PHE A 186 -4.92 4.02 21.45
CA PHE A 186 -3.50 4.11 21.82
C PHE A 186 -2.89 2.77 22.24
N ILE A 187 -3.64 1.90 22.94
CA ILE A 187 -3.16 0.56 23.34
C ILE A 187 -2.78 -0.30 22.13
N ASP A 188 -3.46 -0.11 20.98
CA ASP A 188 -3.16 -0.83 19.75
C ASP A 188 -1.78 -0.41 19.18
N CYS A 189 -1.32 0.82 19.46
CA CYS A 189 0.05 1.27 19.17
C CYS A 189 1.07 0.53 20.03
N LEU A 190 0.79 0.42 21.34
CA LEU A 190 1.70 -0.22 22.29
C LEU A 190 1.92 -1.68 21.94
N TYR A 191 0.85 -2.39 21.52
CA TYR A 191 1.01 -3.74 21.01
C TYR A 191 1.97 -3.79 19.82
N LEU A 192 1.84 -2.90 18.84
CA LEU A 192 2.76 -2.87 17.68
C LEU A 192 4.21 -2.64 18.08
N LEU A 193 4.45 -1.85 19.13
CA LEU A 193 5.77 -1.50 19.64
C LEU A 193 6.36 -2.52 20.64
N ASP A 194 5.66 -3.62 20.91
CA ASP A 194 6.05 -4.65 21.89
C ASP A 194 7.22 -5.56 21.41
N GLY A 195 8.26 -4.97 20.83
CA GLY A 195 9.48 -5.67 20.38
C GLY A 195 9.36 -6.43 19.05
N ARG A 196 8.21 -6.38 18.39
CA ARG A 196 7.91 -7.16 17.16
C ARG A 196 8.54 -6.60 15.88
N PHE A 197 8.91 -5.32 15.87
CA PHE A 197 9.59 -4.66 14.76
C PHE A 197 10.93 -4.06 15.24
N TYR A 198 11.95 -4.90 15.37
CA TYR A 198 13.23 -4.48 15.95
C TYR A 198 14.02 -3.47 15.09
N GLN A 199 13.71 -3.35 13.78
CA GLN A 199 14.30 -2.35 12.89
C GLN A 199 13.46 -1.07 12.77
N LEU A 200 12.27 -1.02 13.39
CA LEU A 200 11.36 0.12 13.27
C LEU A 200 11.96 1.34 13.97
N HIS A 201 12.34 2.34 13.18
CA HIS A 201 12.85 3.62 13.68
C HIS A 201 11.83 4.75 13.55
N THR A 202 10.89 4.65 12.60
CA THR A 202 9.85 5.66 12.40
C THR A 202 8.47 5.03 12.41
N LEU A 203 7.60 5.54 13.28
CA LEU A 203 6.19 5.14 13.36
C LEU A 203 5.30 6.39 13.25
N TYR A 204 4.55 6.50 12.16
CA TYR A 204 3.48 7.47 11.98
C TYR A 204 2.16 6.82 12.35
N VAL A 205 1.44 7.38 13.31
CA VAL A 205 0.14 6.85 13.75
C VAL A 205 -0.93 7.92 13.69
N TYR A 206 -2.04 7.57 13.04
CA TYR A 206 -3.31 8.28 13.16
C TYR A 206 -4.23 7.51 14.12
N ILE A 207 -4.62 8.13 15.22
CA ILE A 207 -5.50 7.52 16.23
C ILE A 207 -6.90 8.08 16.06
N THR A 208 -7.89 7.23 15.79
CA THR A 208 -9.27 7.69 15.59
C THR A 208 -9.98 7.98 16.92
N PHE A 209 -9.79 7.14 17.94
CA PHE A 209 -10.39 7.34 19.26
C PHE A 209 -9.33 7.47 20.35
N ILE A 210 -9.19 8.68 20.90
CA ILE A 210 -8.53 8.89 22.19
C ILE A 210 -9.62 8.74 23.26
N TYR A 211 -9.96 7.50 23.60
CA TYR A 211 -10.68 7.28 24.86
C TYR A 211 -9.69 7.60 25.98
N VAL A 212 -10.00 8.59 26.83
CA VAL A 212 -9.30 8.81 28.10
C VAL A 212 -10.03 7.92 29.11
N PRO A 213 -9.63 6.66 29.35
CA PRO A 213 -10.19 5.95 30.47
C PRO A 213 -9.68 6.64 31.74
N TYR A 214 -10.55 6.82 32.73
CA TYR A 214 -10.15 7.09 34.12
C TYR A 214 -9.45 5.88 34.76
N GLU A 215 -8.84 4.99 33.97
CA GLU A 215 -8.14 3.82 34.45
C GLU A 215 -6.63 4.10 34.45
N THR A 216 -6.08 4.17 35.65
CA THR A 216 -4.64 4.15 35.90
C THR A 216 -4.01 2.91 35.27
N ILE A 217 -3.25 3.12 34.18
CA ILE A 217 -2.36 2.11 33.61
C ILE A 217 -1.17 1.96 34.58
N ASN A 218 -1.23 0.94 35.45
CA ASN A 218 -0.10 0.55 36.28
C ASN A 218 0.93 -0.21 35.43
N ASN A 219 1.81 0.51 34.74
CA ASN A 219 2.99 -0.08 34.13
C ASN A 219 3.97 -0.52 35.22
N LYS A 220 3.94 -1.80 35.61
CA LYS A 220 5.05 -2.40 36.34
C LYS A 220 6.16 -2.75 35.35
N VAL A 221 7.18 -1.90 35.31
CA VAL A 221 8.45 -2.21 34.64
C VAL A 221 9.20 -3.18 35.55
N TYR A 222 9.39 -4.42 35.10
CA TYR A 222 10.25 -5.38 35.78
C TYR A 222 11.69 -5.15 35.33
N TYR A 223 12.55 -4.75 36.25
CA TYR A 223 13.99 -4.84 36.07
C TYR A 223 14.41 -6.26 36.47
N PHE A 224 15.01 -7.00 35.53
CA PHE A 224 15.78 -8.19 35.88
C PHE A 224 17.18 -7.70 36.21
N GLU A 225 17.57 -7.81 37.49
CA GLU A 225 18.97 -7.69 37.94
C GLU A 225 19.79 -8.93 37.52
#